data_AF-A0A3R6X6J0-F1
#
_entry.id   AF-A0A3R6X6J0-F1
#
_cell.length_a   1.000
_cell.length_b   1.000
_cell.length_c   1.000
_cell.angle_alpha   90.00
_cell.angle_beta   90.00
_cell.angle_gamma   90.00
#
_symmetry.space_group_name_H-M   'P 1'
#
loop_
_entity.id
_entity.type
_entity.pdbx_description
1 polymer ?
#
loop_
_entity_poly.entity_id
_entity_poly.type
_entity_poly.pdbx_seq_one_letter_code
_entity_poly.pdbx_strand_id
1 'polypeptide(L)'
;MESILSATMSAIGWMLGLAFLGAGIGMGILGSKAAEAIGRNPETKNDVIQGVMVVAIITTILLLVLFAFIFLLLFFNPLTV
;
A
#
# COMPACT_ATOMS: atom_id res chain seq x y z
N MET A 1 0.37 -6.42 -30.50
CA MET A 1 1.03 -6.92 -29.27
C MET A 1 1.82 -5.81 -28.57
N GLU A 2 2.64 -5.04 -29.29
CA GLU A 2 3.38 -3.90 -28.71
C GLU A 2 2.50 -2.84 -28.02
N SER A 3 1.35 -2.50 -28.61
CA SER A 3 0.37 -1.59 -28.00
C SER A 3 -0.16 -2.09 -26.66
N ILE A 4 -0.38 -3.40 -26.52
CA ILE A 4 -0.87 -4.03 -25.29
C ILE A 4 0.22 -3.98 -24.20
N LEU A 5 1.46 -4.27 -24.56
CA LEU A 5 2.61 -4.18 -23.64
C LEU A 5 2.82 -2.74 -23.15
N SER A 6 2.78 -1.75 -24.05
CA SER A 6 2.91 -0.32 -23.69
C SER A 6 1.79 0.14 -22.74
N ALA A 7 0.54 -0.24 -23.02
CA ALA A 7 -0.59 0.05 -22.14
C ALA A 7 -0.45 -0.65 -20.78
N THR A 8 0.02 -1.90 -20.76
CA THR A 8 0.25 -2.68 -19.53
C THR A 8 1.29 -2.00 -18.65
N MET A 9 2.42 -1.58 -19.22
CA MET A 9 3.46 -0.86 -18.48
C MET A 9 2.95 0.46 -17.90
N SER A 10 2.16 1.21 -18.68
CA SER A 10 1.54 2.47 -18.22
C SER A 10 0.58 2.22 -17.05
N ALA A 11 -0.26 1.18 -17.15
CA ALA A 11 -1.20 0.80 -16.09
C ALA A 11 -0.46 0.40 -14.80
N ILE A 12 0.62 -0.37 -14.90
CA ILE A 12 1.46 -0.73 -13.73
C ILE A 12 2.02 0.51 -13.04
N GLY A 13 2.52 1.48 -13.81
CA GLY A 13 3.02 2.75 -13.28
C GLY A 13 1.94 3.50 -12.48
N TRP A 14 0.73 3.61 -13.03
CA TRP A 14 -0.41 4.23 -12.34
C TRP A 14 -0.83 3.48 -11.08
N MET A 15 -0.92 2.15 -11.13
CA MET A 15 -1.30 1.33 -9.99
C MET A 15 -0.32 1.50 -8.83
N LEU A 16 0.99 1.41 -9.10
CA LEU A 16 2.03 1.61 -8.08
C LEU A 16 2.02 3.04 -7.54
N GLY A 17 2.00 4.03 -8.44
CA GLY A 17 2.04 5.44 -8.05
C GLY A 17 0.88 5.81 -7.12
N LEU A 18 -0.35 5.45 -7.49
CA LEU A 18 -1.53 5.75 -6.68
C LEU A 18 -1.58 4.95 -5.37
N ALA A 19 -1.19 3.67 -5.39
CA ALA A 19 -1.18 2.85 -4.19
C ALA A 19 -0.18 3.36 -3.14
N PHE A 20 1.06 3.66 -3.55
CA PHE A 20 2.08 4.17 -2.63
C PHE A 20 1.82 5.61 -2.18
N LEU A 21 1.21 6.44 -3.03
CA LEU A 21 0.75 7.77 -2.63
C LEU A 21 -0.31 7.68 -1.52
N GLY A 22 -1.33 6.84 -1.71
CA GLY A 22 -2.38 6.62 -0.72
C GLY A 22 -1.85 6.03 0.59
N ALA A 23 -1.01 4.99 0.49
CA ALA A 23 -0.40 4.36 1.65
C ALA A 23 0.50 5.32 2.43
N GLY A 24 1.32 6.12 1.74
CA GLY A 24 2.20 7.11 2.37
C GLY A 24 1.42 8.18 3.13
N ILE A 25 0.40 8.75 2.51
CA ILE A 25 -0.46 9.78 3.15
C ILE A 25 -1.21 9.16 4.33
N GLY A 26 -1.84 8.00 4.15
CA GLY A 26 -2.61 7.33 5.20
C GLY A 26 -1.77 6.97 6.42
N MET A 27 -0.59 6.38 6.21
CA MET A 27 0.34 6.02 7.28
C MET A 27 0.93 7.27 7.96
N GLY A 28 1.21 8.34 7.21
CA GLY A 28 1.66 9.61 7.77
C GLY A 28 0.62 10.23 8.71
N ILE A 29 -0.65 10.27 8.30
CA ILE A 29 -1.75 10.78 9.13
C ILE A 29 -1.93 9.90 10.37
N LEU A 30 -1.96 8.57 10.21
CA LEU A 30 -2.06 7.62 11.31
C LEU A 30 -0.94 7.83 12.33
N GLY A 31 0.31 7.93 11.88
CA GLY A 31 1.48 8.15 12.72
C GLY A 31 1.39 9.46 13.50
N SER A 32 0.94 10.54 12.86
CA SER A 32 0.76 11.84 13.53
C SER A 32 -0.28 11.77 14.66
N LYS A 33 -1.40 11.09 14.43
CA LYS A 33 -2.48 10.93 15.41
C LYS A 33 -2.10 9.97 16.54
N ALA A 34 -1.36 8.92 16.21
CA ALA A 34 -0.80 8.01 17.21
C ALA A 34 0.18 8.75 18.14
N ALA A 35 1.08 9.57 17.59
CA ALA A 35 2.00 10.38 18.39
C ALA A 35 1.27 11.40 19.28
N GLU A 36 0.23 12.06 18.76
CA GLU A 36 -0.62 12.98 19.52
C GLU A 36 -1.32 12.27 20.69
N ALA A 37 -1.90 11.08 20.45
CA ALA A 37 -2.59 10.30 21.47
C ALA A 37 -1.63 9.83 22.59
N ILE A 38 -0.46 9.30 22.21
CA ILE A 38 0.57 8.84 23.16
C ILE A 38 1.13 10.01 23.96
N GLY A 39 1.34 11.17 23.33
CA GLY A 39 1.82 12.37 23.99
C GLY A 39 0.84 12.91 25.03
N ARG A 40 -0.47 12.81 24.79
CA ARG A 40 -1.52 13.21 25.74
C ARG A 40 -1.69 12.22 26.88
N ASN A 41 -1.70 10.92 26.58
CA ASN A 41 -1.93 9.85 27.55
C ASN A 41 -0.89 8.73 27.40
N PRO A 42 0.29 8.85 28.05
CA PRO A 42 1.38 7.89 27.92
C PRO A 42 1.00 6.46 28.32
N GLU A 43 0.03 6.30 29.22
CA GLU A 43 -0.46 5.00 29.71
C GLU A 43 -1.13 4.18 28.61
N THR A 44 -1.71 4.83 27.58
CA THR A 44 -2.39 4.17 26.44
C THR A 44 -1.45 3.76 25.31
N LYS A 45 -0.13 3.91 25.48
CA LYS A 45 0.86 3.70 24.43
C LYS A 45 0.76 2.33 23.76
N ASN A 46 0.61 1.26 24.55
CA ASN A 46 0.59 -0.10 24.02
C ASN A 46 -0.64 -0.33 23.15
N ASP A 47 -1.82 0.13 23.59
CA ASP A 47 -3.08 -0.02 22.85
C ASP A 47 -3.02 0.75 21.52
N VAL A 48 -2.50 1.97 21.53
CA VAL A 48 -2.34 2.80 20.33
C VAL A 48 -1.37 2.15 19.34
N ILE A 49 -0.20 1.69 19.80
CA ILE A 49 0.79 1.03 18.95
C ILE A 49 0.23 -0.27 18.37
N GLN A 50 -0.53 -1.04 19.16
CA GLN A 50 -1.18 -2.24 18.68
C GLN A 50 -2.19 -1.93 17.55
N GLY A 51 -2.97 -0.86 17.70
CA GLY A 51 -3.85 -0.36 16.63
C GLY A 51 -3.08 0.01 15.35
N VAL A 52 -1.98 0.75 15.49
CA VAL A 52 -1.10 1.10 14.35
C VAL A 52 -0.55 -0.15 13.67
N MET A 53 -0.13 -1.16 14.45
CA MET A 53 0.41 -2.40 13.93
C MET A 53 -0.62 -3.18 13.11
N VAL A 54 -1.88 -3.24 13.55
CA VAL A 54 -2.97 -3.87 12.78
C VAL A 54 -3.14 -3.20 11.42
N VAL A 55 -3.18 -1.86 11.39
CA VAL A 55 -3.29 -1.11 10.13
C VAL A 55 -2.09 -1.33 9.22
N ALA A 56 -0.87 -1.35 9.79
CA ALA A 56 0.36 -1.60 9.03
C ALA A 56 0.38 -3.00 8.41
N ILE A 57 -0.07 -4.03 9.14
CA ILE A 57 -0.17 -5.40 8.65
C ILE A 57 -1.16 -5.48 7.49
N ILE A 58 -2.37 -4.93 7.65
CA ILE A 58 -3.39 -4.92 6.61
C ILE A 58 -2.86 -4.20 5.35
N THR A 59 -2.24 -3.03 5.53
CA THR A 59 -1.66 -2.26 4.42
C THR A 59 -0.59 -3.08 3.69
N THR A 60 0.27 -3.79 4.44
CA THR A 60 1.31 -4.65 3.86
C THR A 60 0.70 -5.79 3.04
N ILE A 61 -0.34 -6.47 3.56
CA ILE A 61 -1.03 -7.55 2.85
C ILE A 61 -1.64 -7.03 1.54
N LEU A 62 -2.30 -5.87 1.56
CA LEU A 62 -2.87 -5.28 0.35
C LEU A 62 -1.80 -4.93 -0.69
N LEU A 63 -0.65 -4.40 -0.25
CA LEU A 63 0.49 -4.15 -1.13
C LEU A 63 1.06 -5.45 -1.72
N LEU A 64 1.15 -6.54 -0.95
CA LEU A 64 1.58 -7.83 -1.46
C LEU A 64 0.64 -8.38 -2.54
N VAL A 65 -0.68 -8.24 -2.35
CA VAL A 65 -1.67 -8.61 -3.38
C VAL A 65 -1.51 -7.76 -4.64
N LEU A 66 -1.28 -6.45 -4.50
CA LEU A 66 -0.98 -5.57 -5.62
C LEU A 66 0.27 -6.03 -6.39
N PHE A 67 1.36 -6.34 -5.68
CA PHE A 67 2.59 -6.83 -6.30
C PHE A 67 2.39 -8.17 -7.02
N ALA A 68 1.64 -9.09 -6.42
CA ALA A 68 1.29 -10.35 -7.07
C ALA A 68 0.54 -10.12 -8.40
N PHE A 69 -0.41 -9.18 -8.41
CA PHE A 69 -1.14 -8.80 -9.62
C PHE A 69 -0.24 -8.14 -10.67
N ILE A 70 0.69 -7.28 -10.25
CA ILE A 70 1.68 -6.67 -11.15
C ILE A 70 2.59 -7.72 -11.77
N PHE A 71 3.08 -8.69 -10.98
CA PHE A 71 3.90 -9.78 -11.52
C PHE A 71 3.14 -10.65 -12.51
N LEU A 72 1.85 -10.91 -12.27
CA LEU A 72 0.99 -11.55 -13.26
C LEU A 72 0.97 -10.75 -14.56
N LEU A 73 0.76 -9.44 -14.51
CA LEU A 73 0.73 -8.60 -15.72
C LEU A 73 2.09 -8.42 -16.42
N LEU A 74 3.20 -8.56 -15.69
CA LEU A 74 4.54 -8.45 -16.28
C LEU A 74 5.00 -9.76 -16.94
N PHE A 75 4.74 -10.90 -16.30
CA PHE A 75 5.33 -12.18 -16.70
C PHE A 75 4.31 -13.16 -17.30
N PHE A 76 3.04 -13.03 -16.95
CA PHE A 76 1.95 -13.94 -17.33
C PHE A 76 0.75 -13.19 -17.87
N ASN A 77 1.00 -12.11 -18.62
CA ASN A 77 -0.05 -11.22 -19.09
C ASN A 77 -1.06 -11.98 -19.96
N PRO A 78 -2.31 -12.17 -19.49
CA PRO A 78 -3.30 -12.99 -20.21
C PRO A 78 -3.77 -12.33 -21.52
N LEU A 79 -3.42 -11.06 -21.75
CA LEU A 79 -3.77 -10.32 -22.96
C LEU A 79 -2.72 -10.43 -24.07
N THR A 80 -1.54 -10.98 -23.77
CA THR A 80 -0.45 -11.17 -24.74
C THR A 80 -0.14 -12.62 -25.04
N VAL A 81 -0.69 -13.55 -24.26
CA VAL A 81 -0.65 -14.99 -24.55
C VAL A 81 -1.60 -15.31 -25.70
#